data_AF-A0ABD3XV42-F1
#
_entry.id   AF-A0ABD3XV42-F1
#
_cell.length_a   1.000
_cell.length_b   1.000
_cell.length_c   1.000
_cell.angle_alpha   90.00
_cell.angle_beta   90.00
_cell.angle_gamma   90.00
#
_symmetry.space_group_name_H-M   'P 1'
#
loop_
_entity.id
_entity.type
_entity.pdbx_description
1 polymer ?
#
loop_
_entity_poly.entity_id
_entity_poly.type
_entity_poly.pdbx_seq_one_letter_code
_entity_poly.pdbx_strand_id
1 'polypeptide(L)'
;AEGLSEKIVLDPQWMIDALKSLITAKMFIVQNPAITNAWYAFEEEGKLTDELINALWTKKEKPDFHDNKEHIILVMEKLHIIARPKSYTMDGKLIK
;
A
#
# COMPACT_ATOMS: atom_id res chain seq x y z
N ALA A 1 15.24 -15.52 5.59
CA ALA A 1 14.35 -14.59 6.28
C ALA A 1 15.10 -13.27 6.41
N GLU A 2 15.08 -12.46 5.37
CA GLU A 2 15.79 -11.18 5.34
C GLU A 2 14.77 -10.10 4.95
N GLY A 3 14.92 -8.87 5.46
CA GLY A 3 14.16 -7.73 4.95
C GLY A 3 13.53 -6.80 5.99
N LEU A 4 13.40 -7.18 7.27
CA LEU A 4 12.97 -6.20 8.31
C LEU A 4 14.14 -5.59 9.09
N SER A 5 15.36 -6.07 8.89
CA SER A 5 16.49 -5.76 9.78
C SER A 5 17.01 -4.32 9.69
N GLU A 6 16.59 -3.54 8.69
CA GLU A 6 17.11 -2.18 8.50
C GLU A 6 16.27 -1.08 9.16
N LYS A 7 15.00 -1.34 9.48
CA LYS A 7 14.13 -0.35 10.16
C LYS A 7 13.22 -1.05 11.18
N ILE A 8 13.17 -0.49 12.38
CA ILE A 8 12.33 -0.98 13.49
C ILE A 8 11.16 -0.02 13.64
N VAL A 9 9.94 -0.56 13.68
CA VAL A 9 8.74 0.22 14.01
C VAL A 9 8.71 0.46 15.51
N LEU A 10 8.94 1.69 15.94
CA LEU A 10 8.93 2.08 17.36
C LEU A 10 7.53 2.40 17.88
N ASP A 11 6.66 2.90 17.00
CA ASP A 11 5.27 3.26 17.32
C ASP A 11 4.30 2.38 16.52
N PRO A 12 3.62 1.42 17.17
CA PRO A 12 2.57 0.63 16.53
C PRO A 12 1.40 1.49 16.01
N GLN A 13 1.08 2.61 16.66
CA GLN A 13 -0.02 3.48 16.22
C GLN A 13 0.30 4.13 14.88
N TRP A 14 1.56 4.52 14.65
CA TRP A 14 2.03 5.02 13.36
C TRP A 14 1.79 4.02 12.21
N MET A 15 2.04 2.73 12.44
CA MET A 15 1.75 1.67 11.47
C MET A 15 0.24 1.52 11.24
N ILE A 16 -0.56 1.50 12.31
CA ILE A 16 -2.02 1.43 12.21
C ILE A 16 -2.59 2.61 11.42
N ASP A 17 -2.01 3.79 11.59
CA ASP A 17 -2.42 4.99 10.87
C ASP A 17 -2.10 4.90 9.37
N ALA A 18 -0.95 4.33 9.00
CA ALA A 18 -0.62 4.06 7.61
C ALA A 18 -1.66 3.11 6.99
N LEU A 19 -2.03 2.04 7.69
CA LEU A 19 -3.09 1.13 7.25
C LEU A 19 -4.46 1.81 7.13
N LYS A 20 -4.87 2.55 8.15
CA LYS A 20 -6.16 3.26 8.17
C LYS A 20 -6.25 4.21 6.99
N SER A 21 -5.16 4.87 6.60
CA SER A 21 -5.17 5.78 5.45
C SER A 21 -5.48 5.08 4.12
N LEU A 22 -5.05 3.83 3.96
CA LEU A 22 -5.36 3.02 2.78
C LEU A 22 -6.82 2.56 2.77
N ILE A 23 -7.32 2.06 3.91
CA ILE A 23 -8.69 1.53 4.02
C ILE A 23 -9.72 2.67 3.92
N THR A 24 -9.39 3.85 4.44
CA THR A 24 -10.26 5.02 4.39
C THR A 24 -10.08 5.88 3.14
N ALA A 25 -9.36 5.36 2.13
CA ALA A 25 -9.07 6.08 0.89
C ALA A 25 -10.33 6.57 0.15
N LYS A 26 -11.50 5.95 0.39
CA LYS A 26 -12.81 6.43 -0.07
C LYS A 26 -13.08 7.91 0.22
N MET A 27 -12.69 8.38 1.41
CA MET A 27 -12.90 9.77 1.83
C MET A 27 -12.03 10.77 1.04
N PHE A 28 -10.98 10.29 0.38
CA PHE A 28 -10.01 11.12 -0.34
C PHE A 28 -10.33 11.30 -1.83
N ILE A 29 -11.20 10.47 -2.42
CA ILE A 29 -11.58 10.54 -3.84
C ILE A 29 -12.33 11.83 -4.17
N VAL A 30 -13.16 12.30 -3.24
CA VAL A 30 -13.91 13.56 -3.39
C VAL A 30 -12.97 14.74 -3.69
N GLN A 31 -11.69 14.62 -3.31
CA GLN A 31 -10.69 15.66 -3.46
C GLN A 31 -9.74 15.46 -4.66
N ASN A 32 -9.72 14.28 -5.30
CA ASN A 32 -8.82 14.03 -6.43
C ASN A 32 -9.42 13.04 -7.46
N PRO A 33 -10.05 13.54 -8.54
CA PRO A 33 -10.61 12.70 -9.59
C PRO A 33 -9.57 11.85 -10.34
N ALA A 34 -8.28 12.25 -10.34
CA ALA A 34 -7.25 11.55 -11.10
C ALA A 34 -7.01 10.11 -10.62
N ILE A 35 -7.24 9.83 -9.33
CA ILE A 35 -7.02 8.51 -8.73
C ILE A 35 -8.27 7.64 -8.69
N THR A 36 -9.36 8.08 -9.34
CA THR A 36 -10.66 7.39 -9.31
C THR A 36 -10.54 5.95 -9.79
N ASN A 37 -9.81 5.71 -10.90
CA ASN A 37 -9.63 4.36 -11.44
C ASN A 37 -8.83 3.46 -10.48
N ALA A 38 -7.76 4.01 -9.90
CA ALA A 38 -6.93 3.30 -8.91
C ALA A 38 -7.73 2.96 -7.66
N TRP A 39 -8.66 3.83 -7.25
CA TRP A 39 -9.61 3.54 -6.17
C TRP A 39 -10.60 2.44 -6.56
N TYR A 40 -11.22 2.50 -7.74
CA TYR A 40 -12.14 1.45 -8.19
C TYR A 40 -11.49 0.08 -8.19
N ALA A 41 -10.23 -0.02 -8.67
CA ALA A 41 -9.47 -1.26 -8.61
C ALA A 41 -9.26 -1.76 -7.16
N PHE A 42 -9.10 -0.85 -6.20
CA PHE A 42 -8.99 -1.21 -4.79
C PHE A 42 -10.33 -1.65 -4.19
N GLU A 43 -11.42 -0.90 -4.39
CA GLU A 43 -12.74 -1.17 -3.81
C GLU A 43 -13.40 -2.42 -4.41
N GLU A 44 -13.37 -2.56 -5.73
CA GLU A 44 -14.10 -3.62 -6.44
C GLU A 44 -13.24 -4.87 -6.67
N GLU A 45 -11.93 -4.71 -6.88
CA GLU A 45 -11.05 -5.83 -7.25
C GLU A 45 -10.05 -6.20 -6.14
N GLY A 46 -10.01 -5.45 -5.03
CA GLY A 46 -9.04 -5.66 -3.96
C GLY A 46 -7.58 -5.38 -4.39
N LYS A 47 -7.37 -4.63 -5.48
CA LYS A 47 -6.05 -4.33 -6.03
C LYS A 47 -5.53 -3.02 -5.48
N LEU A 48 -4.55 -3.11 -4.59
CA LEU A 48 -3.82 -1.95 -4.09
C LEU A 48 -2.71 -1.56 -5.09
N THR A 49 -2.88 -0.43 -5.78
CA THR A 49 -1.90 0.07 -6.76
C THR A 49 -0.91 1.07 -6.15
N ASP A 50 0.27 1.17 -6.75
CA ASP A 50 1.28 2.16 -6.34
C ASP A 50 0.79 3.60 -6.51
N GLU A 51 -0.02 3.87 -7.53
CA GLU A 51 -0.64 5.16 -7.77
C GLU A 51 -1.53 5.59 -6.60
N LEU A 52 -2.38 4.68 -6.10
CA LEU A 52 -3.25 4.94 -4.96
C LEU A 52 -2.44 5.18 -3.68
N ILE A 53 -1.44 4.33 -3.40
CA ILE A 53 -0.56 4.48 -2.24
C ILE A 53 0.14 5.85 -2.28
N ASN A 54 0.75 6.19 -3.42
CA ASN A 54 1.47 7.46 -3.56
C ASN A 54 0.52 8.63 -3.37
N ALA A 55 -0.67 8.61 -3.96
CA ALA A 55 -1.61 9.71 -3.82
C ALA A 55 -2.10 9.93 -2.37
N LEU A 56 -2.23 8.85 -1.59
CA LEU A 56 -2.63 8.92 -0.19
C LEU A 56 -1.47 9.38 0.71
N TRP A 57 -0.25 8.92 0.46
CA TRP A 57 0.90 9.15 1.33
C TRP A 57 1.75 10.37 0.93
N THR A 58 1.57 10.91 -0.28
CA THR A 58 2.21 12.18 -0.71
C THR A 58 1.51 13.41 -0.12
N LYS A 59 0.33 13.25 0.51
CA LYS A 59 -0.36 14.39 1.14
C LYS A 59 0.46 14.95 2.31
N LYS A 60 0.53 16.28 2.37
CA LYS A 60 1.35 17.08 3.31
C LYS A 60 1.21 16.75 4.79
N GLU A 61 0.16 16.05 5.21
CA GLU A 61 -0.09 15.76 6.62
C GLU A 61 0.78 14.62 7.17
N LYS A 62 1.29 13.70 6.32
CA LYS A 62 2.11 12.56 6.76
C LYS A 62 3.22 12.18 5.76
N PRO A 63 4.18 13.08 5.47
CA PRO A 63 5.27 12.85 4.51
C PRO A 63 6.10 11.60 4.83
N ASP A 64 6.24 11.27 6.11
CA ASP A 64 7.02 10.12 6.59
C ASP A 64 6.50 8.77 6.08
N PHE A 65 5.20 8.67 5.71
CA PHE A 65 4.66 7.45 5.11
C PHE A 65 5.17 7.22 3.69
N HIS A 66 5.27 8.30 2.90
CA HIS A 66 5.82 8.21 1.56
C HIS A 66 7.30 7.80 1.61
N ASP A 67 8.08 8.42 2.49
CA ASP A 67 9.52 8.15 2.63
C ASP A 67 9.83 6.74 3.17
N ASN A 68 8.86 6.13 3.86
CA ASN A 68 8.98 4.77 4.38
C ASN A 68 8.07 3.75 3.67
N LYS A 69 7.55 4.09 2.49
CA LYS A 69 6.57 3.29 1.73
C LYS A 69 6.99 1.83 1.61
N GLU A 70 8.19 1.57 1.10
CA GLU A 70 8.67 0.19 0.86
C GLU A 70 8.72 -0.64 2.14
N HIS A 71 9.13 -0.01 3.25
CA HIS A 71 9.21 -0.68 4.54
C HIS A 71 7.80 -0.99 5.09
N ILE A 72 6.87 -0.05 5.01
CA ILE A 72 5.47 -0.25 5.43
C ILE A 72 4.84 -1.38 4.63
N ILE A 73 5.00 -1.39 3.30
CA ILE A 73 4.48 -2.44 2.42
C ILE A 73 5.06 -3.80 2.80
N LEU A 74 6.37 -3.89 3.04
CA LEU A 74 7.01 -5.14 3.45
C LEU A 74 6.49 -5.65 4.80
N VAL A 75 6.26 -4.76 5.77
CA VAL A 75 5.62 -5.13 7.05
C VAL A 75 4.22 -5.67 6.81
N MET A 76 3.41 -4.97 6.00
CA MET A 76 2.04 -5.40 5.69
C MET A 76 2.00 -6.75 4.95
N GLU A 77 2.96 -7.03 4.07
CA GLU A 77 3.13 -8.33 3.41
C GLU A 77 3.47 -9.43 4.43
N LYS A 78 4.41 -9.16 5.34
CA LYS A 78 4.82 -10.11 6.39
C LYS A 78 3.73 -10.38 7.41
N LEU A 79 2.86 -9.41 7.65
CA LEU A 79 1.67 -9.56 8.50
C LEU A 79 0.48 -10.16 7.73
N HIS A 80 0.66 -10.54 6.47
CA HIS A 80 -0.37 -11.10 5.59
C HIS A 80 -1.60 -10.20 5.40
N ILE A 81 -1.42 -8.90 5.51
CA ILE A 81 -2.48 -7.90 5.32
C ILE A 81 -2.66 -7.62 3.83
N ILE A 82 -1.54 -7.62 3.09
CA ILE A 82 -1.52 -7.53 1.63
C ILE A 82 -0.68 -8.67 1.07
N ALA A 83 -0.87 -8.95 -0.22
CA ALA A 83 -0.09 -9.92 -0.95
C ALA A 83 0.28 -9.37 -2.32
N ARG A 84 1.46 -9.76 -2.82
CA ARG A 84 1.83 -9.42 -4.20
C ARG A 84 0.98 -10.19 -5.19
N PRO A 85 0.59 -9.56 -6.31
CA PRO A 85 -0.08 -10.26 -7.38
C PRO A 85 0.81 -11.39 -7.90
N LYS A 86 0.21 -12.56 -8.10
CA LYS A 86 0.88 -13.68 -8.76
C LYS A 86 0.88 -13.41 -10.25
N SER A 87 2.04 -13.13 -10.81
CA SER A 87 2.21 -13.00 -12.25
C SER A 87 2.52 -14.36 -12.86
N TYR A 88 1.88 -14.69 -13.98
CA TYR A 88 2.12 -15.96 -14.68
C TYR A 88 2.66 -15.68 -16.08
N THR A 89 3.60 -16.51 -16.52
CA THR A 89 4.05 -16.54 -17.91
C THR A 89 2.95 -17.08 -18.83
N MET A 90 3.10 -16.90 -20.15
CA MET A 90 2.13 -17.44 -21.14
C MET A 90 2.00 -18.97 -21.08
N ASP A 91 3.03 -19.67 -20.62
CA ASP A 91 3.04 -21.11 -20.35
C ASP A 91 2.52 -21.48 -18.94
N GLY A 92 1.93 -20.53 -18.21
CA GLY A 92 1.25 -20.75 -16.93
C GLY A 92 2.18 -20.91 -15.72
N LYS A 93 3.47 -20.59 -15.83
CA LYS A 93 4.40 -20.66 -14.70
C LYS A 93 4.37 -19.38 -13.89
N LEU A 94 4.41 -19.50 -12.57
CA LEU A 94 4.52 -18.35 -11.67
C LEU A 94 5.86 -17.65 -11.92
N ILE A 95 5.80 -16.35 -12.24
CA ILE A 95 6.95 -15.46 -12.26
C ILE A 95 7.29 -15.19 -10.79
N LYS A 96 8.44 -15.73 -10.36
CA LYS A 96 8.96 -15.53 -9.00
C LYS A 96 9.45 -14.10 -8.80
#